data_AF-A0A8H7UE32-F1
#
_entry.id   AF-A0A8H7UE32-F1
#
_cell.length_a   1.000
_cell.length_b   1.000
_cell.length_c   1.000
_cell.angle_alpha   90.00
_cell.angle_beta   90.00
_cell.angle_gamma   90.00
#
_symmetry.space_group_name_H-M   'P 1'
#
loop_
_entity.id
_entity.type
_entity.pdbx_description
1 polymer ?
#
loop_
_entity_poly.entity_id
_entity_poly.type
_entity_poly.pdbx_seq_one_letter_code
_entity_poly.pdbx_strand_id
1 'polypeptide(L)'
;MSKIVNHNYSQRTEPASGFKTLEEFYPFYLGEHCNQINRRLHITGTTLSQIIIAYALIRQKYKWIIGAVVQGYAWAWVGHFIFEKK
;
A
#
# COMPACT_ATOMS: atom_id res chain seq x y z
N MET A 1 22.95 -15.79 -5.70
CA MET A 1 22.38 -14.45 -5.92
C MET A 1 20.86 -14.57 -5.89
N SER A 2 20.19 -13.97 -4.91
CA SER A 2 18.72 -13.92 -4.94
C SER A 2 18.31 -13.04 -6.14
N LYS A 3 17.49 -13.59 -7.02
CA LYS A 3 16.97 -12.85 -8.17
C LYS A 3 16.04 -11.77 -7.62
N ILE A 4 16.35 -10.49 -7.88
CA ILE A 4 15.48 -9.38 -7.48
C ILE A 4 14.14 -9.57 -8.19
N VAL A 5 13.08 -9.78 -7.43
CA VAL A 5 11.73 -9.99 -7.94
C VAL A 5 11.21 -8.69 -8.55
N ASN A 6 10.74 -8.74 -9.80
CA ASN A 6 10.16 -7.63 -10.56
C ASN A 6 10.89 -6.26 -10.40
N HIS A 7 12.22 -6.25 -10.57
CA HIS A 7 13.06 -5.07 -10.31
C HIS A 7 12.68 -3.80 -11.10
N ASN A 8 11.99 -3.96 -12.22
CA ASN A 8 11.55 -2.87 -13.10
C ASN A 8 10.09 -2.47 -12.85
N TYR A 9 9.41 -3.08 -11.87
CA TYR A 9 7.99 -2.86 -11.59
C TYR A 9 7.13 -3.05 -12.86
N SER A 10 7.51 -4.00 -13.72
CA SER A 10 6.73 -4.31 -14.91
C SER A 10 5.33 -4.78 -14.53
N GLN A 11 4.34 -4.24 -15.24
CA GLN A 11 2.95 -4.65 -15.10
C GLN A 11 2.79 -6.11 -15.54
N ARG A 12 2.02 -6.89 -14.80
CA ARG A 12 1.75 -8.31 -15.05
C ARG A 12 0.26 -8.54 -15.02
N THR A 13 -0.23 -9.49 -15.80
CA THR A 13 -1.65 -9.87 -15.78
C THR A 13 -1.94 -10.83 -14.64
N GLU A 14 -3.11 -10.71 -14.04
CA GLU A 14 -3.62 -11.70 -13.10
C GLU A 14 -3.90 -13.02 -13.83
N PRO A 15 -3.42 -14.17 -13.32
CA PRO A 15 -3.71 -15.47 -13.91
C PRO A 15 -5.17 -15.87 -13.65
N ALA A 16 -5.82 -16.51 -14.62
CA ALA A 16 -7.23 -16.92 -14.51
C ALA A 16 -7.51 -17.88 -13.33
N SER A 17 -6.50 -18.60 -12.84
CA SER A 17 -6.59 -19.48 -11.67
C SER A 17 -6.38 -18.77 -10.33
N GLY A 18 -6.11 -17.46 -10.33
CA GLY A 18 -5.63 -16.70 -9.17
C GLY A 18 -4.19 -17.06 -8.77
N PHE A 19 -3.69 -16.37 -7.75
CA PHE A 19 -2.37 -16.62 -7.14
C PHE A 19 -2.51 -17.66 -6.01
N LYS A 20 -1.64 -18.67 -5.99
CA LYS A 20 -1.68 -19.73 -4.97
C LYS A 20 -0.67 -19.51 -3.85
N THR A 21 0.35 -18.71 -4.10
CA THR A 21 1.38 -18.37 -3.12
C THR A 21 1.72 -16.90 -3.12
N LEU A 22 2.33 -16.44 -2.04
CA LEU A 22 2.82 -15.07 -1.94
C LEU A 22 3.91 -14.80 -2.98
N GLU A 23 4.76 -15.80 -3.27
CA GLU A 23 5.83 -15.70 -4.26
C GLU A 23 5.30 -15.49 -5.68
N GLU A 24 4.13 -16.04 -6.00
CA GLU A 24 3.43 -15.82 -7.27
C GLU A 24 2.75 -14.44 -7.32
N PHE A 25 2.15 -14.01 -6.21
CA PHE A 25 1.44 -12.74 -6.10
C PHE A 25 2.38 -11.52 -6.06
N TYR A 26 3.47 -11.62 -5.31
CA TYR A 26 4.33 -10.48 -5.00
C TYR A 26 4.92 -9.76 -6.24
N PRO A 27 5.41 -10.46 -7.28
CA PRO A 27 5.83 -9.81 -8.52
C PRO A 27 4.71 -9.04 -9.21
N PHE A 28 3.47 -9.56 -9.21
CA PHE A 28 2.30 -8.87 -9.76
C PHE A 28 1.99 -7.62 -8.94
N TYR A 29 1.91 -7.74 -7.61
CA TYR A 29 1.68 -6.63 -6.69
C TYR A 29 2.67 -5.47 -6.87
N LEU A 30 3.95 -5.77 -7.10
CA LEU A 30 4.97 -4.76 -7.40
C LEU A 30 4.67 -4.02 -8.71
N GLY A 31 4.21 -4.72 -9.75
CA GLY A 31 3.77 -4.08 -10.99
C GLY A 31 2.67 -3.05 -10.73
N GLU A 32 1.75 -3.39 -9.83
CA GLU A 32 0.63 -2.52 -9.41
C GLU A 32 1.01 -1.34 -8.53
N HIS A 33 2.30 -1.18 -8.25
CA HIS A 33 2.85 -0.05 -7.53
C HIS A 33 4.05 0.53 -8.30
N CYS A 34 4.03 0.50 -9.64
CA CYS A 34 5.13 0.97 -10.48
C CYS A 34 5.36 2.48 -10.38
N ASN A 35 4.33 3.26 -10.08
CA ASN A 35 4.42 4.70 -9.93
C ASN A 35 5.06 5.08 -8.59
N GLN A 36 6.15 5.83 -8.65
CA GLN A 36 6.87 6.28 -7.46
C GLN A 36 6.02 7.20 -6.57
N ILE A 37 5.10 7.98 -7.14
CA ILE A 37 4.19 8.85 -6.37
C ILE A 37 3.19 7.99 -5.59
N ASN A 38 2.60 6.95 -6.20
CA ASN A 38 1.70 6.03 -5.49
C ASN A 38 2.38 5.40 -4.28
N ARG A 39 3.60 4.86 -4.46
CA ARG A 39 4.38 4.28 -3.35
C ARG A 39 4.66 5.28 -2.24
N ARG A 40 5.00 6.53 -2.58
CA ARG A 40 5.24 7.59 -1.57
C ARG A 40 3.96 7.91 -0.80
N LEU A 41 2.81 8.00 -1.46
CA LEU A 41 1.53 8.26 -0.81
C LEU A 41 1.14 7.14 0.16
N HIS A 42 1.42 5.88 -0.18
CA HIS A 42 1.24 4.74 0.73
C HIS A 42 2.11 4.83 1.98
N ILE A 43 3.39 5.17 1.81
CA ILE A 43 4.33 5.34 2.93
C ILE A 43 3.86 6.50 3.81
N THR A 44 3.54 7.67 3.22
CA THR A 44 3.04 8.83 3.95
C THR A 44 1.74 8.52 4.70
N GLY A 45 0.79 7.86 4.05
CA GLY A 45 -0.47 7.43 4.65
C GLY A 45 -0.25 6.52 5.87
N THR A 46 0.58 5.49 5.70
CA THR A 46 0.91 4.53 6.76
C THR A 46 1.62 5.20 7.94
N THR A 47 2.62 6.04 7.67
CA THR A 47 3.36 6.76 8.73
C THR A 47 2.44 7.69 9.52
N LEU A 48 1.60 8.47 8.85
CA LEU A 48 0.64 9.35 9.52
C LEU A 48 -0.38 8.55 10.35
N SER A 49 -0.87 7.43 9.82
CA SER A 49 -1.78 6.54 10.55
C SER A 49 -1.13 6.03 11.85
N GLN A 50 0.12 5.58 11.79
CA GLN A 50 0.87 5.14 12.98
C GLN A 50 1.08 6.27 14.00
N ILE A 51 1.37 7.50 13.55
CA ILE A 51 1.50 8.66 14.44
C ILE A 51 0.17 8.95 15.15
N ILE A 52 -0.95 8.92 14.43
CA ILE A 52 -2.28 9.16 15.02
C ILE A 52 -2.66 8.05 16.00
N ILE A 53 -2.36 6.79 15.67
CA ILE A 53 -2.60 5.66 16.59
C ILE A 53 -1.76 5.82 17.86
N ALA A 54 -0.46 6.10 17.75
CA ALA A 54 0.42 6.32 18.89
C ALA A 54 -0.10 7.48 19.77
N TYR A 55 -0.49 8.59 19.15
CA TYR A 55 -1.11 9.71 19.85
C TYR A 55 -2.42 9.31 20.56
N ALA A 56 -3.29 8.56 19.89
CA ALA A 56 -4.55 8.09 20.43
C ALA A 56 -4.36 7.19 21.65
N LEU A 57 -3.35 6.31 21.63
CA LEU A 57 -3.00 5.45 22.75
C LEU A 57 -2.47 6.26 23.95
N ILE A 58 -1.53 7.19 23.71
CA ILE A 58 -0.96 8.06 24.76
C ILE A 58 -2.05 8.91 25.43
N ARG A 59 -2.99 9.44 24.64
CA ARG A 59 -4.07 10.31 25.12
C ARG A 59 -5.34 9.55 25.53
N GLN A 60 -5.35 8.21 25.44
CA GLN A 60 -6.51 7.35 25.66
C GLN A 60 -7.75 7.77 24.84
N LYS A 61 -7.53 8.33 23.64
CA LYS A 61 -8.58 8.80 22.73
C LYS A 61 -8.82 7.76 21.64
N TYR A 62 -9.27 6.55 22.03
CA TYR A 62 -9.41 5.41 21.12
C TYR A 62 -10.31 5.65 19.89
N LYS A 63 -11.25 6.61 19.96
CA LYS A 63 -12.06 7.04 18.80
C LYS A 63 -11.20 7.51 17.61
N TRP A 64 -10.00 8.03 17.87
CA TRP A 64 -9.07 8.49 16.83
C TRP A 64 -8.42 7.36 16.05
N ILE A 65 -8.44 6.11 16.55
CA ILE A 65 -7.92 4.95 15.84
C ILE A 65 -8.72 4.72 14.55
N ILE A 66 -10.04 4.89 14.58
CA ILE A 66 -10.88 4.79 13.38
C ILE A 66 -10.46 5.86 12.37
N GLY A 67 -10.26 7.09 12.83
CA GLY A 67 -9.77 8.19 11.98
C GLY A 67 -8.40 7.90 11.37
N ALA A 68 -7.48 7.29 12.13
CA ALA A 68 -6.16 6.89 11.64
C ALA A 68 -6.25 5.84 10.53
N VAL A 69 -7.14 4.85 10.67
CA VAL A 69 -7.36 3.84 9.64
C VAL A 69 -7.96 4.48 8.39
N VAL A 70 -9.04 5.26 8.54
CA VAL A 70 -9.70 5.93 7.40
C VAL A 70 -8.74 6.84 6.66
N GLN A 71 -7.95 7.65 7.37
CA GLN A 71 -6.95 8.52 6.78
C GLN A 71 -5.88 7.73 6.03
N GLY A 72 -5.37 6.62 6.60
CA GLY A 72 -4.37 5.79 5.93
C GLY A 72 -4.88 5.25 4.58
N TYR A 73 -6.11 4.74 4.55
CA TYR A 73 -6.75 4.26 3.32
C TYR A 73 -7.03 5.37 2.31
N ALA A 74 -7.40 6.58 2.78
CA ALA A 74 -7.64 7.72 1.88
C ALA A 74 -6.37 8.06 1.06
N TRP A 75 -5.20 8.07 1.69
CA TRP A 75 -3.93 8.32 0.98
C TRP A 75 -3.55 7.19 0.01
N ALA A 76 -3.81 5.94 0.38
CA ALA A 76 -3.57 4.79 -0.50
C ALA A 76 -4.47 4.82 -1.74
N TRP A 77 -5.76 5.15 -1.57
CA TRP A 77 -6.72 5.28 -2.66
C TRP A 77 -6.41 6.45 -3.57
N VAL A 78 -6.01 7.61 -3.02
CA VAL A 78 -5.56 8.76 -3.82
C VAL A 78 -4.37 8.37 -4.70
N GLY A 79 -3.44 7.59 -4.17
CA GLY A 79 -2.30 7.07 -4.92
C GLY A 79 -2.74 6.21 -6.10
N HIS A 80 -3.59 5.21 -5.85
CA HIS A 80 -4.08 4.33 -6.92
C HIS A 80 -4.97 5.10 -7.90
N PHE A 81 -6.12 5.64 -7.48
CA PHE A 81 -7.09 6.21 -8.43
C PHE A 81 -6.58 7.41 -9.24
N ILE A 82 -5.60 8.17 -8.73
CA ILE A 82 -5.09 9.36 -9.43
C ILE A 82 -3.80 9.07 -10.21
N PHE A 83 -2.85 8.33 -9.63
CA PHE A 83 -1.50 8.16 -10.19
C PHE A 83 -1.28 6.80 -10.86
N GLU A 84 -2.04 5.79 -10.47
CA GLU A 84 -2.08 4.47 -11.09
C GLU A 84 -3.51 4.17 -11.48
N LYS A 85 -4.00 4.90 -12.48
CA LYS A 85 -5.34 4.72 -13.06
C LYS A 85 -5.54 3.26 -13.46
N LYS A 86 -6.14 2.51 -12.55
CA LYS A 86 -6.79 1.24 -12.79
C LYS A 86 -8.27 1.49 -12.97
#